data_AF-A0A4D4LIM2-F1
#
_entry.id   AF-A0A4D4LIM2-F1
#
_cell.length_a   1.000
_cell.length_b   1.000
_cell.length_c   1.000
_cell.angle_alpha   90.00
_cell.angle_beta   90.00
_cell.angle_gamma   90.00
#
_symmetry.space_group_name_H-M   'P 1'
#
loop_
_entity.id
_entity.type
_entity.pdbx_description
1 polymer ?
#
loop_
_entity_poly.entity_id
_entity_poly.type
_entity_poly.pdbx_seq_one_letter_code
_entity_poly.pdbx_strand_id
1 'polypeptide(L)'
;MAERYEAAVVDLVARVGTVLLCTGFDTRGVPVLRHLRGKIATYTAHVRAIADRHGCPVLDLWSLRSVQDRRAWDADRLHLSPDGHTRVALRAGQVLGLEVPADPDQPWPPEGQRTAAEVRRDNIHWAREYLVPWIGRRLRGESSGDHVEPKRPDLLPLRP
;
A
#
# COMPACT_ATOMS: atom_id res chain seq x y z
N MET A 1 -13.09 3.17 13.78
CA MET A 1 -12.23 2.45 12.80
C MET A 1 -10.96 1.92 13.46
N ALA A 2 -10.16 2.77 14.10
CA ALA A 2 -8.95 2.34 14.80
C ALA A 2 -9.21 1.28 15.88
N GLU A 3 -10.26 1.43 16.69
CA GLU A 3 -10.65 0.43 17.71
C GLU A 3 -10.96 -0.95 17.11
N ARG A 4 -11.71 -1.00 16.01
CA ARG A 4 -12.01 -2.25 15.31
C ARG A 4 -10.75 -2.90 14.73
N TYR A 5 -9.83 -2.09 14.22
CA TYR A 5 -8.53 -2.56 13.72
C TYR A 5 -7.69 -3.12 14.88
N GLU A 6 -7.62 -2.40 16.01
CA GLU A 6 -6.90 -2.83 17.20
C GLU A 6 -7.47 -4.13 17.77
N ALA A 7 -8.79 -4.28 17.86
CA ALA A 7 -9.41 -5.52 18.31
C ALA A 7 -9.00 -6.72 17.45
N ALA A 8 -8.89 -6.55 16.13
CA ALA A 8 -8.40 -7.59 15.23
C ALA A 8 -6.90 -7.88 15.44
N VAL A 9 -6.08 -6.86 15.66
CA VAL A 9 -4.66 -7.03 15.99
C VAL A 9 -4.48 -7.81 17.28
N VAL A 10 -5.25 -7.48 18.33
CA VAL A 10 -5.21 -8.17 19.63
C VAL A 10 -5.57 -9.65 19.47
N ASP A 11 -6.64 -9.96 18.73
CA ASP A 11 -7.04 -11.35 18.49
C ASP A 11 -5.96 -12.14 17.72
N LEU A 12 -5.31 -11.52 16.72
CA LEU A 12 -4.21 -12.14 15.98
C LEU A 12 -2.98 -12.36 16.86
N VAL A 13 -2.53 -11.34 17.60
CA VAL A 13 -1.37 -11.41 18.50
C VAL A 13 -1.53 -12.53 19.52
N ALA A 14 -2.75 -12.80 19.99
CA ALA A 14 -3.04 -13.88 20.92
C ALA A 14 -2.92 -15.29 20.29
N ARG A 15 -2.89 -15.41 18.95
CA ARG A 15 -3.00 -16.69 18.22
C ARG A 15 -1.78 -17.02 17.36
N VAL A 16 -1.02 -16.02 16.93
CA VAL A 16 0.13 -16.21 16.03
C VAL A 16 1.39 -15.62 16.62
N GLY A 17 2.56 -16.12 16.18
CA GLY A 17 3.85 -15.68 16.72
C GLY A 17 4.21 -14.23 16.40
N THR A 18 3.94 -13.77 15.18
CA THR A 18 4.28 -12.42 14.72
C THR A 18 3.16 -11.82 13.89
N VAL A 19 2.75 -10.59 14.21
CA VAL A 19 1.80 -9.80 13.43
C VAL A 19 2.52 -8.57 12.87
N LEU A 20 2.72 -8.52 11.56
CA LEU A 20 3.29 -7.35 10.87
C LEU A 20 2.18 -6.38 10.47
N LEU A 21 2.26 -5.13 10.95
CA LEU A 21 1.28 -4.09 10.61
C LEU A 21 1.81 -3.21 9.48
N CYS A 22 0.97 -2.95 8.47
CA CYS A 22 1.33 -2.13 7.32
C CYS A 22 0.69 -0.75 7.41
N THR A 23 1.49 0.30 7.22
CA THR A 23 0.99 1.67 7.14
C THR A 23 0.39 1.97 5.76
N GLY A 24 -0.26 3.13 5.62
CA GLY A 24 -0.50 3.70 4.29
C GLY A 24 0.81 4.23 3.67
N PHE A 25 0.79 4.53 2.38
CA PHE A 25 1.86 5.21 1.66
C PHE A 25 1.59 6.72 1.55
N ASP A 26 2.63 7.52 1.32
CA ASP A 26 2.44 8.96 1.12
C ASP A 26 1.86 9.25 -0.28
N THR A 27 0.66 9.82 -0.34
CA THR A 27 -0.05 10.11 -1.60
C THR A 27 0.30 11.46 -2.23
N ARG A 28 1.34 12.17 -1.74
CA ARG A 28 1.72 13.52 -2.21
C ARG A 28 1.79 13.65 -3.74
N GLY A 29 2.27 12.62 -4.43
CA GLY A 29 2.50 12.61 -5.87
C GLY A 29 1.33 12.09 -6.71
N VAL A 30 0.27 11.58 -6.08
CA VAL A 30 -0.83 10.94 -6.80
C VAL A 30 -1.97 11.95 -7.03
N PRO A 31 -2.37 12.20 -8.30
CA PRO A 31 -3.50 13.08 -8.60
C PRO A 31 -4.76 12.67 -7.83
N VAL A 32 -5.49 13.66 -7.31
CA VAL A 32 -6.69 13.48 -6.47
C VAL A 32 -6.42 12.85 -5.10
N LEU A 33 -5.68 11.73 -5.01
CA LEU A 33 -5.38 11.06 -3.74
C LEU A 33 -4.49 11.89 -2.80
N ARG A 34 -3.74 12.88 -3.31
CA ARG A 34 -3.03 13.85 -2.45
C ARG A 34 -3.94 14.56 -1.45
N HIS A 35 -5.23 14.73 -1.78
CA HIS A 35 -6.21 15.34 -0.87
C HIS A 35 -6.58 14.43 0.32
N LEU A 36 -6.32 13.13 0.20
CA LEU A 36 -6.48 12.15 1.28
C LEU A 36 -5.23 12.02 2.15
N ARG A 37 -4.12 12.67 1.78
CA ARG A 37 -2.82 12.53 2.47
C ARG A 37 -2.93 12.74 3.98
N GLY A 38 -3.69 13.74 4.43
CA GLY A 38 -3.93 14.00 5.85
C GLY A 38 -4.65 12.83 6.55
N LYS A 39 -5.70 12.29 5.93
CA LYS A 39 -6.43 11.13 6.46
C LYS A 39 -5.54 9.88 6.52
N ILE A 40 -4.71 9.66 5.51
CA ILE A 40 -3.77 8.54 5.47
C ILE A 40 -2.68 8.72 6.53
N ALA A 41 -2.19 9.94 6.75
CA ALA A 41 -1.25 10.23 7.83
C ALA A 41 -1.86 9.92 9.21
N THR A 42 -3.12 10.32 9.45
CA THR A 42 -3.85 9.98 10.68
C THR A 42 -4.02 8.47 10.84
N TYR A 43 -4.38 7.75 9.77
CA TYR A 43 -4.45 6.29 9.77
C TYR A 43 -3.09 5.67 10.13
N THR A 44 -2.00 6.10 9.48
CA THR A 44 -0.65 5.64 9.76
C THR A 44 -0.24 5.90 11.21
N ALA A 45 -0.61 7.04 11.79
CA ALA A 45 -0.36 7.33 13.21
C ALA A 45 -1.10 6.37 14.14
N HIS A 46 -2.35 6.03 13.83
CA HIS A 46 -3.08 5.01 14.59
C HIS A 46 -2.45 3.63 14.48
N VAL A 47 -2.05 3.20 13.28
CA VAL A 47 -1.37 1.90 13.07
C VAL A 47 -0.09 1.84 13.90
N ARG A 48 0.72 2.90 13.88
CA ARG A 48 1.95 2.99 14.68
C ARG A 48 1.67 2.93 16.17
N ALA A 49 0.70 3.70 16.66
CA ALA A 49 0.34 3.68 18.07
C ALA A 49 -0.16 2.30 18.55
N ILE A 50 -0.90 1.57 17.69
CA ILE A 50 -1.36 0.21 17.98
C ILE A 50 -0.17 -0.75 17.98
N ALA A 51 0.73 -0.65 17.00
CA ALA A 51 1.95 -1.44 16.95
C ALA A 51 2.80 -1.28 18.22
N ASP A 52 2.99 -0.05 18.68
CA ASP A 52 3.77 0.26 19.88
C ASP A 52 3.15 -0.38 21.13
N ARG A 53 1.82 -0.38 21.26
CA ARG A 53 1.11 -0.98 22.42
C ARG A 53 1.21 -2.50 22.45
N HIS A 54 1.20 -3.15 21.28
CA HIS A 54 1.11 -4.61 21.16
C HIS A 54 2.42 -5.26 20.68
N GLY A 55 3.52 -4.51 20.66
CA GLY A 55 4.83 -5.01 20.26
C GLY A 55 4.90 -5.54 18.82
N CYS A 56 4.06 -5.01 17.92
CA CYS A 56 4.00 -5.48 16.54
C CYS A 56 5.05 -4.76 15.67
N PRO A 57 5.83 -5.46 14.81
CA PRO A 57 6.65 -4.80 13.82
C PRO A 57 5.79 -4.02 12.81
N VAL A 58 6.35 -2.92 12.28
CA VAL A 58 5.66 -2.04 11.32
C VAL A 58 6.37 -2.03 9.97
N LEU A 59 5.67 -2.48 8.93
CA LEU A 59 6.01 -2.21 7.54
C LEU A 59 5.60 -0.79 7.18
N ASP A 60 6.55 0.14 7.31
CA ASP A 60 6.34 1.54 6.97
C ASP A 60 6.47 1.78 5.45
N LEU A 61 5.32 1.83 4.78
CA LEU A 61 5.21 2.20 3.37
C LEU A 61 5.28 3.72 3.15
N TRP A 62 5.08 4.51 4.21
CA TRP A 62 5.17 5.97 4.12
C TRP A 62 6.61 6.43 3.94
N SER A 63 7.56 5.77 4.60
CA SER A 63 8.99 6.09 4.52
C SER A 63 9.71 5.40 3.36
N LEU A 64 9.12 4.37 2.75
CA LEU A 64 9.73 3.64 1.64
C LEU A 64 9.78 4.55 0.39
N ARG A 65 10.97 5.03 0.02
CA ARG A 65 11.11 6.07 -1.01
C ARG A 65 10.87 5.50 -2.39
N SER A 66 11.27 4.26 -2.61
CA SER A 66 11.11 3.59 -3.89
C SER A 66 9.64 3.45 -4.33
N VAL A 67 8.68 3.39 -3.40
CA VAL A 67 7.24 3.38 -3.73
C VAL A 67 6.67 4.77 -4.07
N GLN A 68 7.47 5.83 -3.98
CA GLN A 68 7.07 7.16 -4.45
C GLN A 68 7.25 7.33 -5.96
N ASP A 69 8.00 6.44 -6.61
CA ASP A 69 8.13 6.40 -8.06
C ASP A 69 6.88 5.78 -8.70
N ARG A 70 6.45 6.29 -9.86
CA ARG A 70 5.27 5.75 -10.58
C ARG A 70 5.42 4.26 -10.86
N ARG A 71 6.64 3.78 -11.08
CA ARG A 71 6.94 2.40 -11.50
C ARG A 71 6.67 1.38 -10.40
N ALA A 72 6.55 1.83 -9.17
CA ALA A 72 6.09 1.00 -8.06
C ALA A 72 4.60 0.62 -8.20
N TRP A 73 3.86 1.29 -9.08
CA TRP A 73 2.42 1.17 -9.20
C TRP A 73 2.02 0.68 -10.60
N ASP A 74 0.90 -0.03 -10.65
CA ASP A 74 0.23 -0.39 -11.89
C ASP A 74 -0.39 0.86 -12.55
N ALA A 75 -0.97 0.68 -13.75
CA ALA A 75 -1.55 1.74 -14.57
C ALA A 75 -2.66 2.53 -13.84
N ASP A 76 -3.35 1.92 -12.89
CA ASP A 76 -4.39 2.55 -12.08
C ASP A 76 -3.85 3.48 -10.98
N ARG A 77 -2.53 3.44 -10.71
CA ARG A 77 -1.81 4.25 -9.72
C ARG A 77 -2.28 4.05 -8.28
N LEU A 78 -2.89 2.89 -8.01
CA LEU A 78 -3.40 2.51 -6.69
C LEU A 78 -2.88 1.15 -6.25
N HIS A 79 -2.75 0.19 -7.16
CA HIS A 79 -2.16 -1.11 -6.87
C HIS A 79 -0.67 -1.14 -7.22
N LEU A 80 0.10 -1.94 -6.50
CA LEU A 80 1.52 -2.10 -6.77
C LEU A 80 1.73 -2.86 -8.08
N SER A 81 2.74 -2.46 -8.85
CA SER A 81 3.27 -3.27 -9.94
C SER A 81 4.00 -4.51 -9.38
N PRO A 82 4.37 -5.50 -10.21
CA PRO A 82 5.23 -6.60 -9.77
C PRO A 82 6.54 -6.12 -9.11
N ASP A 83 7.18 -5.10 -9.66
CA ASP A 83 8.41 -4.52 -9.09
C ASP A 83 8.14 -3.73 -7.80
N GLY A 84 6.98 -3.08 -7.69
CA GLY A 84 6.52 -2.46 -6.45
C GLY A 84 6.30 -3.49 -5.34
N HIS A 85 5.64 -4.60 -5.66
CA HIS A 85 5.47 -5.72 -4.75
C HIS A 85 6.80 -6.30 -4.29
N THR A 86 7.77 -6.46 -5.20
CA THR A 86 9.13 -6.90 -4.85
C THR A 86 9.77 -5.98 -3.82
N ARG A 87 9.70 -4.65 -4.01
CA ARG A 87 10.25 -3.68 -3.03
C ARG A 87 9.57 -3.73 -1.67
N VAL A 88 8.24 -3.86 -1.65
CA VAL A 88 7.49 -4.00 -0.39
C VAL A 88 7.82 -5.31 0.32
N ALA A 89 7.99 -6.41 -0.42
CA ALA A 89 8.39 -7.70 0.13
C ALA A 89 9.81 -7.66 0.70
N LEU A 90 10.78 -7.05 0.00
CA LEU A 90 12.12 -6.81 0.52
C LEU A 90 12.08 -5.98 1.80
N ARG A 91 11.27 -4.91 1.84
CA ARG A 91 11.11 -4.10 3.05
C ARG A 91 10.50 -4.90 4.21
N ALA A 92 9.49 -5.72 3.95
CA ALA A 92 8.90 -6.59 4.95
C ALA A 92 9.93 -7.60 5.50
N GLY A 93 10.74 -8.21 4.63
CA GLY A 93 11.84 -9.10 5.01
C GLY A 93 12.83 -8.43 5.96
N GLN A 94 13.27 -7.20 5.63
CA GLN A 94 14.15 -6.42 6.51
C GLN A 94 13.53 -6.15 7.88
N VAL A 95 12.26 -5.74 7.93
CA VAL A 95 11.56 -5.47 9.19
C VAL A 95 11.44 -6.73 10.05
N LEU A 96 11.28 -7.90 9.43
CA LEU A 96 11.22 -9.19 10.09
C LEU A 96 12.60 -9.78 10.44
N GLY A 97 13.69 -9.07 10.15
CA GLY A 97 15.06 -9.53 10.43
C GLY A 97 15.54 -10.63 9.49
N LEU A 98 14.91 -10.81 8.33
CA LEU A 98 15.35 -11.76 7.31
C LEU A 98 16.48 -11.16 6.47
N GLU A 99 17.39 -12.01 6.03
CA GLU A 99 18.35 -11.64 4.99
C GLU A 99 17.61 -11.39 3.68
N VAL A 100 17.85 -10.25 3.05
CA VAL A 100 17.21 -9.85 1.81
C VAL A 100 18.24 -9.68 0.70
N PRO A 101 17.93 -10.11 -0.54
CA PRO A 101 18.90 -10.12 -1.64
C PRO A 101 19.18 -8.74 -2.23
N ALA A 102 18.41 -7.71 -1.87
CA ALA A 102 18.55 -6.36 -2.40
C ALA A 102 17.99 -5.30 -1.44
N ASP A 103 18.45 -4.06 -1.60
CA ASP A 103 17.89 -2.90 -0.90
C ASP A 103 16.49 -2.57 -1.48
N PRO A 104 15.41 -2.56 -0.67
CA PRO A 104 14.08 -2.15 -1.15
C PRO A 104 14.04 -0.71 -1.66
N ASP A 105 14.99 0.15 -1.25
CA ASP A 105 15.14 1.52 -1.70
C ASP A 105 16.14 1.68 -2.86
N GLN A 106 16.59 0.57 -3.46
CA GLN A 106 17.47 0.59 -4.63
C GLN A 106 16.89 1.54 -5.70
N PRO A 107 17.71 2.46 -6.24
CA PRO A 107 17.29 3.37 -7.29
C PRO A 107 16.69 2.60 -8.46
N TRP A 108 15.57 3.09 -8.96
CA TRP A 108 15.00 2.58 -10.18
C TRP A 108 15.94 2.84 -11.37
N PRO A 109 15.95 1.98 -12.39
CA PRO A 109 16.72 2.21 -13.61
C PRO A 109 16.45 3.61 -14.19
N PRO A 110 17.45 4.31 -14.74
CA PRO A 110 17.22 5.62 -15.33
C PRO A 110 16.25 5.51 -16.52
N GLU A 111 15.32 6.46 -16.61
CA GLU A 111 14.40 6.62 -17.73
C GLU A 111 14.48 8.05 -18.29
N GLY A 112 14.11 8.20 -19.56
CA GLY A 112 14.03 9.52 -20.19
C GLY A 112 13.09 10.45 -19.44
N GLN A 113 13.47 11.72 -19.32
CA GLN A 113 12.62 12.73 -18.72
C GLN A 113 11.35 12.90 -19.55
N ARG A 114 10.20 12.88 -18.89
CA ARG A 114 8.90 13.09 -19.52
C ARG A 114 8.60 14.58 -19.56
N THR A 115 8.14 15.06 -20.70
CA THR A 115 7.68 16.43 -20.86
C THR A 115 6.39 16.67 -20.06
N ALA A 116 6.14 17.93 -19.69
CA ALA A 116 4.90 18.31 -19.01
C ALA A 116 3.64 17.98 -19.84
N ALA A 117 3.75 18.00 -21.18
CA ALA A 117 2.67 17.65 -22.08
C ALA A 117 2.32 16.16 -22.03
N GLU A 118 3.33 15.28 -21.99
CA GLU A 118 3.14 13.83 -21.83
C GLU A 118 2.51 13.51 -20.47
N VAL A 119 3.02 14.11 -19.39
CA VAL A 119 2.45 13.91 -18.05
C VAL A 119 0.97 14.33 -18.00
N ARG A 120 0.61 15.46 -18.64
CA ARG A 120 -0.79 15.91 -18.71
C ARG A 120 -1.66 14.93 -19.50
N ARG A 121 -1.19 14.44 -20.65
CA ARG A 121 -1.90 13.47 -21.48
C ARG A 121 -2.20 12.19 -20.70
N ASP A 122 -1.20 11.67 -20.01
CA ASP A 122 -1.30 10.49 -19.16
C ASP A 122 -2.30 10.68 -18.03
N ASN A 123 -2.32 11.85 -17.38
CA ASN A 123 -3.26 12.14 -16.31
C ASN A 123 -4.71 12.16 -16.81
N ILE A 124 -4.95 12.71 -18.02
CA ILE A 124 -6.28 12.73 -18.64
C ILE A 124 -6.72 11.30 -18.98
N HIS A 125 -5.82 10.52 -19.59
CA HIS A 125 -6.09 9.13 -19.94
C HIS A 125 -6.40 8.29 -18.70
N TRP A 126 -5.56 8.36 -17.67
CA TRP A 126 -5.79 7.72 -16.38
C TRP A 126 -7.12 8.12 -15.75
N ALA A 127 -7.46 9.42 -15.77
CA ALA A 127 -8.70 9.89 -15.17
C ALA A 127 -9.93 9.30 -15.87
N ARG A 128 -9.90 9.23 -17.20
CA ARG A 128 -10.98 8.64 -18.00
C ARG A 128 -11.12 7.13 -17.75
N GLU A 129 -10.00 6.41 -17.67
CA GLU A 129 -10.01 4.95 -17.62
C GLU A 129 -10.24 4.39 -16.21
N TYR A 130 -9.68 5.02 -15.19
CA TYR A 130 -9.69 4.49 -13.82
C TYR A 130 -10.51 5.35 -12.84
N LEU A 131 -10.25 6.67 -12.81
CA LEU A 131 -10.85 7.55 -11.79
C LEU A 131 -12.36 7.75 -11.98
N VAL A 132 -12.81 8.10 -13.19
CA VAL A 132 -14.22 8.39 -13.47
C VAL A 132 -15.10 7.15 -13.20
N PRO A 133 -14.75 5.94 -13.68
CA PRO A 133 -15.51 4.73 -13.33
C PRO A 133 -15.55 4.46 -11.82
N TRP A 134 -14.44 4.71 -11.12
CA TRP A 134 -14.38 4.53 -9.66
C TRP A 134 -15.30 5.50 -8.90
N ILE A 135 -15.35 6.77 -9.31
CA ILE A 135 -16.31 7.74 -8.74
C ILE A 135 -17.74 7.28 -8.96
N GLY A 136 -18.06 6.80 -10.18
CA GLY A 136 -19.38 6.26 -10.50
C GLY A 136 -19.80 5.10 -9.59
N ARG A 137 -18.89 4.14 -9.36
CA ARG A 137 -19.12 3.04 -8.40
C ARG A 137 -19.34 3.57 -6.99
N ARG A 138 -18.51 4.51 -6.54
CA ARG A 138 -18.61 5.07 -5.18
C ARG A 138 -19.93 5.79 -4.92
N LEU A 139 -20.46 6.51 -5.92
CA LEU A 139 -21.78 7.15 -5.84
C LEU A 139 -22.93 6.13 -5.79
N ARG A 140 -22.76 4.95 -6.38
CA ARG A 140 -23.72 3.83 -6.26
C ARG A 140 -23.55 2.99 -5.00
N GLY A 141 -22.54 3.28 -4.18
CA GLY A 141 -22.22 2.50 -2.99
C GLY A 141 -21.46 1.19 -3.28
N GLU A 142 -21.02 0.98 -4.52
CA GLU A 142 -20.27 -0.20 -4.94
C GLU A 142 -18.78 -0.04 -4.58
N SER A 143 -18.18 -1.08 -3.99
CA SER A 143 -16.75 -1.22 -3.73
C SER A 143 -16.11 -2.17 -4.73
N SER A 144 -14.82 -1.95 -5.05
CA SER A 144 -14.03 -2.90 -5.85
C SER A 144 -13.90 -4.28 -5.20
N GLY A 145 -14.24 -4.41 -3.91
CA GLY A 145 -14.19 -5.67 -3.16
C GLY A 145 -15.53 -6.40 -3.00
N ASP A 146 -16.66 -5.85 -3.47
CA ASP A 146 -18.00 -6.40 -3.19
C ASP A 146 -18.24 -7.80 -3.77
N HIS A 147 -17.43 -8.20 -4.75
CA HIS A 147 -17.51 -9.50 -5.42
C HIS A 147 -16.21 -10.29 -5.34
N VAL A 148 -15.30 -9.90 -4.43
CA VAL A 148 -14.00 -10.55 -4.26
C VAL A 148 -14.06 -11.50 -3.08
N GLU A 149 -13.97 -12.79 -3.35
CA GLU A 149 -13.84 -13.82 -2.32
C GLU A 149 -12.39 -13.96 -1.86
N PRO A 150 -12.14 -14.25 -0.56
CA PRO A 150 -10.79 -14.53 -0.07
C PRO A 150 -10.18 -15.73 -0.78
N LYS A 151 -9.03 -15.55 -1.43
CA LYS A 151 -8.26 -16.67 -2.01
C LYS A 151 -7.85 -17.70 -0.95
N ARG A 152 -7.68 -17.26 0.30
CA ARG A 152 -7.33 -18.07 1.47
C ARG A 152 -8.14 -17.58 2.67
N PRO A 153 -9.37 -18.09 2.88
CA PRO A 153 -10.22 -17.66 4.00
C PRO A 153 -9.66 -18.15 5.35
N ASP A 154 -8.94 -19.27 5.34
CA ASP A 154 -8.34 -19.87 6.52
C ASP A 154 -6.85 -19.49 6.67
N LEU A 155 -6.42 -19.21 7.90
CA LEU A 155 -5.03 -18.88 8.27
C LEU A 155 -4.13 -20.13 8.27
N LEU A 156 -4.02 -20.80 7.12
CA LEU A 156 -3.19 -21.97 6.95
C LEU A 156 -1.74 -21.58 6.57
N PRO A 157 -0.74 -22.42 6.89
CA PRO A 157 0.63 -22.24 6.38
C PRO A 157 0.68 -22.14 4.86
N LEU A 158 1.60 -21.33 4.33
CA LEU A 158 1.94 -21.33 2.91
C LEU A 158 2.75 -22.59 2.61
N ARG A 159 2.31 -23.39 1.64
CA ARG A 159 3.09 -24.53 1.14
C ARG A 159 4.10 -24.00 0.11
N PRO A 160 5.34 -24.54 0.08
CA PRO A 160 6.35 -24.18 -0.91
C PRO A 160 5.88 -24.46 -2.34
#